data_AF-A0A7W1NR01-F1
#
_entry.id   AF-A0A7W1NR01-F1
#
_cell.length_a   1.000
_cell.length_b   1.000
_cell.length_c   1.000
_cell.angle_alpha   90.00
_cell.angle_beta   90.00
_cell.angle_gamma   90.00
#
_symmetry.space_group_name_H-M   'P 1'
#
loop_
_entity.id
_entity.type
_entity.pdbx_description
1 polymer ?
#
loop_
_entity_poly.entity_id
_entity_poly.type
_entity_poly.pdbx_seq_one_letter_code
_entity_poly.pdbx_strand_id
1 'polypeptide(L)'
;MNDPSQHPDDPNWLDEFEDLANQQLDYGSSCEQVHPIVERWFQKLMESDPPESRASVEQAMSCLSTEVLNGLPDDIIEPLLDHMTEDDLATWVQHILLIGRAFESSLHNGELDDL
;
A
#
# COMPACT_ATOMS: atom_id res chain seq x y z
N MET A 1 -23.04 -5.21 -17.40
CA MET A 1 -23.27 -6.62 -17.02
C MET A 1 -22.54 -6.78 -15.70
N ASN A 2 -23.24 -7.02 -14.60
CA ASN A 2 -22.60 -7.11 -13.28
C ASN A 2 -21.97 -8.50 -13.13
N ASP A 3 -20.73 -8.52 -12.68
CA ASP A 3 -20.02 -9.73 -12.29
C ASP A 3 -20.62 -10.26 -10.97
N PRO A 4 -21.01 -11.54 -10.89
CA PRO A 4 -21.60 -12.14 -9.69
C PRO A 4 -20.65 -12.26 -8.49
N SER A 5 -19.40 -11.77 -8.60
CA SER A 5 -18.35 -11.87 -7.57
C SER A 5 -18.28 -10.67 -6.63
N GLN A 6 -18.91 -9.52 -6.95
CA GLN A 6 -18.83 -8.32 -6.13
C GLN A 6 -19.56 -8.49 -4.81
N HIS A 7 -18.79 -8.62 -3.72
CA HIS A 7 -19.33 -8.51 -2.37
C HIS A 7 -19.84 -7.07 -2.15
N PRO A 8 -21.00 -6.87 -1.49
CA PRO A 8 -21.60 -5.54 -1.33
C PRO A 8 -20.73 -4.51 -0.60
N ASP A 9 -19.68 -4.97 0.07
CA ASP A 9 -18.73 -4.18 0.87
C ASP A 9 -17.39 -3.95 0.15
N ASP A 10 -17.22 -4.43 -1.09
CA ASP A 10 -16.01 -4.17 -1.86
C ASP A 10 -16.15 -2.80 -2.55
N PRO A 11 -15.37 -1.78 -2.14
CA PRO A 11 -15.53 -0.46 -2.72
C PRO A 11 -15.11 -0.48 -4.19
N ASN A 12 -16.02 -0.06 -5.08
CA ASN A 12 -15.86 -0.07 -6.54
C ASN A 12 -14.50 0.44 -7.09
N TRP A 13 -13.77 1.25 -6.33
CA TRP A 13 -12.45 1.74 -6.74
C TRP A 13 -11.38 0.65 -6.73
N LEU A 14 -11.53 -0.45 -5.98
CA LEU A 14 -10.60 -1.58 -5.99
C LEU A 14 -10.66 -2.34 -7.33
N ASP A 15 -11.87 -2.59 -7.84
CA ASP A 15 -12.07 -3.16 -9.18
C ASP A 15 -11.57 -2.21 -10.26
N GLU A 16 -11.85 -0.91 -10.13
CA GLU A 16 -11.31 0.11 -11.05
C GLU A 16 -9.77 0.17 -11.01
N PHE A 17 -9.17 -0.03 -9.84
CA PHE A 17 -7.72 -0.07 -9.68
C PHE A 17 -7.12 -1.33 -10.30
N GLU A 18 -7.74 -2.49 -10.11
CA GLU A 18 -7.34 -3.75 -10.74
C GLU A 18 -7.44 -3.65 -12.27
N ASP A 19 -8.55 -3.15 -12.79
CA ASP A 19 -8.76 -2.94 -14.23
C ASP A 19 -7.73 -1.96 -14.82
N LEU A 20 -7.40 -0.89 -14.09
CA LEU A 20 -6.43 0.11 -14.51
C LEU A 20 -5.00 -0.44 -14.46
N ALA A 21 -4.67 -1.24 -13.46
CA ALA A 21 -3.40 -1.97 -13.40
C ALA A 21 -3.27 -2.96 -14.57
N ASN A 22 -4.31 -3.75 -14.84
CA ASN A 22 -4.35 -4.70 -15.95
C ASN A 22 -4.33 -4.03 -17.34
N GLN A 23 -4.82 -2.80 -17.46
CA GLN A 23 -4.76 -2.03 -18.71
C GLN A 23 -3.41 -1.34 -18.94
N GLN A 24 -2.73 -0.93 -17.87
CA GLN A 24 -1.44 -0.22 -17.97
C GLN A 24 -0.23 -1.16 -17.95
N LEU A 25 -0.37 -2.34 -17.36
CA LEU A 25 0.62 -3.41 -17.44
C LEU A 25 0.38 -4.18 -18.74
N ASP A 26 1.27 -3.98 -19.73
CA ASP A 26 1.17 -4.61 -21.05
C ASP A 26 1.09 -6.15 -20.92
N TYR A 27 0.49 -6.85 -21.89
CA TYR A 27 0.34 -8.32 -21.88
C TYR A 27 1.72 -9.00 -21.91
N GLY A 28 2.36 -9.13 -20.75
CA GLY A 28 3.77 -9.45 -20.62
C GLY A 28 4.38 -9.08 -19.27
N SER A 29 3.90 -8.04 -18.59
CA SER A 29 4.35 -7.59 -17.27
C SER A 29 3.91 -8.55 -16.15
N SER A 30 4.27 -9.83 -16.29
CA SER A 30 4.11 -10.80 -15.23
C SER A 30 4.80 -10.28 -13.97
N CYS A 31 4.30 -10.67 -12.78
CA CYS A 31 4.99 -10.40 -11.53
C CYS A 31 6.48 -10.78 -11.60
N GLU A 32 6.87 -11.78 -12.40
CA GLU A 32 8.26 -12.17 -12.60
C GLU A 32 9.15 -11.09 -13.25
N GLN A 33 8.57 -10.22 -14.08
CA GLN A 33 9.28 -9.10 -14.72
C GLN A 33 9.30 -7.85 -13.84
N VAL A 34 8.18 -7.56 -13.18
CA VAL A 34 8.01 -6.34 -12.34
C VAL A 34 8.69 -6.49 -10.98
N HIS A 35 8.65 -7.68 -10.38
CA HIS A 35 9.14 -7.92 -9.02
C HIS A 35 10.62 -7.55 -8.84
N PRO A 36 11.57 -7.91 -9.74
CA PRO A 36 12.97 -7.50 -9.58
C PRO A 36 13.20 -5.98 -9.67
N ILE A 37 12.30 -5.24 -10.31
CA ILE A 37 12.38 -3.76 -10.38
C ILE A 37 11.89 -3.17 -9.06
N VAL A 38 10.72 -3.60 -8.59
CA VAL A 38 10.14 -3.19 -7.30
C VAL A 38 11.05 -3.58 -6.12
N GLU A 39 11.63 -4.78 -6.14
CA GLU A 39 12.56 -5.26 -5.11
C GLU A 39 13.79 -4.36 -5.00
N ARG A 40 14.44 -4.03 -6.13
CA ARG A 40 15.61 -3.15 -6.15
C ARG A 40 15.28 -1.75 -5.65
N TRP A 41 14.12 -1.21 -6.06
CA TRP A 41 13.64 0.07 -5.55
C TRP A 41 13.42 0.03 -4.04
N PHE A 42 12.73 -1.01 -3.55
CA PHE A 42 12.42 -1.16 -2.13
C PHE A 42 13.70 -1.30 -1.29
N GLN A 43 14.66 -2.12 -1.73
CA GLN A 43 15.95 -2.25 -1.04
C GLN A 43 16.66 -0.90 -0.94
N LYS A 44 16.72 -0.13 -2.04
CA LYS A 44 17.32 1.20 -2.05
C LYS A 44 16.58 2.21 -1.15
N LEU A 45 15.25 2.15 -1.11
CA LEU A 45 14.46 2.97 -0.19
C LEU A 45 14.85 2.68 1.27
N MET A 46 14.97 1.39 1.62
CA MET A 46 15.28 0.95 2.98
C MET A 46 16.76 1.16 3.40
N GLU A 47 17.66 1.44 2.46
CA GLU A 47 19.05 1.84 2.76
C GLU A 47 19.16 3.26 3.33
N SER A 48 18.11 4.06 3.19
CA SER A 48 18.08 5.46 3.59
C SER A 48 17.25 5.64 4.86
N ASP A 49 17.66 6.56 5.74
CA ASP A 49 16.76 6.99 6.82
C ASP A 49 15.52 7.67 6.20
N PRO A 50 14.31 7.44 6.77
CA PRO A 50 13.12 8.14 6.33
C PRO A 50 13.32 9.65 6.48
N PRO A 51 12.87 10.46 5.51
CA PRO A 51 13.04 11.91 5.58
C PRO A 51 12.28 12.48 6.78
N GLU A 52 12.85 13.50 7.43
CA GLU A 52 12.18 14.21 8.51
C GLU A 52 10.83 14.75 8.03
N SER A 53 9.77 14.35 8.75
CA SER A 53 8.42 14.82 8.49
C SER A 53 8.08 15.98 9.41
N ARG A 54 7.20 16.86 8.93
CA ARG A 54 6.62 17.89 9.81
C ARG A 54 5.73 17.19 10.83
N ALA A 55 5.70 17.68 12.08
CA ALA A 55 4.84 17.12 13.13
C ALA A 55 3.35 17.01 12.72
N SER A 56 2.85 17.95 11.91
CA SER A 56 1.48 17.89 11.37
C SER A 56 1.24 16.70 10.42
N VAL A 57 2.28 16.29 9.67
CA VAL A 57 2.23 15.12 8.79
C VAL A 57 2.24 13.86 9.63
N GLU A 58 3.11 13.77 10.63
CA GLU A 58 3.15 12.64 11.56
C GLU A 58 1.81 12.45 12.28
N GLN A 59 1.20 13.55 12.74
CA GLN A 59 -0.12 13.51 13.35
C GLN A 59 -1.20 13.04 12.37
N ALA A 60 -1.20 13.55 11.13
CA ALA A 60 -2.17 13.12 10.13
C ALA A 60 -2.02 11.62 9.79
N MET A 61 -0.78 11.13 9.71
CA MET A 61 -0.46 9.72 9.50
C MET A 61 -0.93 8.84 10.65
N SER A 62 -0.74 9.30 11.89
CA SER A 62 -1.25 8.61 13.08
C SER A 62 -2.78 8.52 13.05
N CYS A 63 -3.48 9.61 12.76
CA CYS A 63 -4.94 9.60 12.65
C CYS A 63 -5.41 8.66 11.53
N LEU A 64 -4.79 8.72 10.35
CA LEU A 64 -5.15 7.83 9.23
C LEU A 64 -4.96 6.36 9.59
N SER A 65 -3.87 6.03 10.29
CA SER A 65 -3.61 4.64 10.68
C SER A 65 -4.66 4.12 11.65
N THR A 66 -5.13 4.95 12.58
CA THR A 66 -6.27 4.62 13.44
C THR A 66 -7.55 4.37 12.64
N GLU A 67 -7.86 5.21 11.65
CA GLU A 67 -9.04 4.99 10.79
C GLU A 67 -8.93 3.70 9.97
N VAL A 68 -7.74 3.38 9.45
CA VAL A 68 -7.48 2.11 8.75
C VAL A 68 -7.74 0.93 9.68
N LEU A 69 -7.19 0.94 10.89
CA LEU A 69 -7.40 -0.15 11.86
C LEU A 69 -8.86 -0.30 12.25
N ASN A 70 -9.56 0.80 12.54
CA ASN A 70 -10.98 0.78 12.86
C ASN A 70 -11.86 0.31 11.70
N GLY A 71 -11.37 0.43 10.47
CA GLY A 71 -12.04 -0.03 9.26
C GLY A 71 -11.72 -1.47 8.86
N LEU A 72 -10.77 -2.14 9.54
CA LEU A 72 -10.43 -3.52 9.22
C LEU A 72 -11.54 -4.48 9.67
N PRO A 73 -11.92 -5.46 8.83
CA PRO A 73 -12.78 -6.56 9.24
C PRO A 73 -12.22 -7.35 10.43
N ASP A 74 -13.11 -7.80 11.33
CA ASP A 74 -12.75 -8.55 12.54
C ASP A 74 -11.91 -9.80 12.22
N ASP A 75 -12.22 -10.49 11.12
CA ASP A 75 -11.52 -11.69 10.66
C ASP A 75 -10.09 -11.42 10.14
N ILE A 76 -9.73 -10.16 9.89
CA ILE A 76 -8.37 -9.72 9.54
C ILE A 76 -7.64 -9.19 10.78
N ILE A 77 -8.29 -8.36 11.59
CA ILE A 77 -7.62 -7.70 12.73
C ILE A 77 -7.37 -8.67 13.90
N GLU A 78 -8.29 -9.59 14.20
CA GLU A 78 -8.12 -10.54 15.31
C GLU A 78 -6.85 -11.42 15.14
N PRO A 79 -6.60 -12.06 13.98
CA PRO A 79 -5.36 -12.83 13.77
C PRO A 79 -4.07 -11.99 13.84
N LEU A 80 -4.14 -10.70 13.49
CA LEU A 80 -2.97 -9.82 13.58
C LEU A 80 -2.67 -9.49 15.05
N LEU A 81 -3.70 -9.21 15.84
CA LEU A 81 -3.57 -8.90 17.27
C LEU A 81 -3.14 -10.11 18.12
N ASP A 82 -3.29 -11.34 17.62
CA ASP A 82 -2.70 -12.54 18.23
C ASP A 82 -1.16 -12.55 18.22
N HIS A 83 -0.55 -11.77 17.33
CA HIS A 83 0.90 -11.74 17.10
C HIS A 83 1.58 -10.42 17.46
N MET A 84 0.84 -9.32 17.54
CA MET A 84 1.37 -8.00 17.89
C MET A 84 0.34 -7.16 18.64
N THR A 85 0.80 -6.14 19.35
CA THR A 85 -0.12 -5.21 20.03
C THR A 85 -0.81 -4.29 19.03
N GLU A 86 -1.94 -3.70 19.43
CA GLU A 86 -2.64 -2.70 18.61
C GLU A 86 -1.74 -1.49 18.29
N ASP A 87 -0.91 -1.06 19.24
CA ASP A 87 0.06 0.04 19.05
C ASP A 87 1.16 -0.33 18.04
N ASP A 88 1.66 -1.57 18.09
CA ASP A 88 2.65 -2.07 17.12
C ASP A 88 2.02 -2.20 15.72
N LEU A 89 0.77 -2.66 15.66
CA LEU A 89 0.02 -2.78 14.41
C LEU A 89 -0.25 -1.40 13.80
N ALA A 90 -0.63 -0.41 14.61
CA ALA A 90 -0.79 0.97 14.18
C ALA A 90 0.52 1.55 13.62
N THR A 91 1.64 1.28 14.29
CA THR A 91 2.98 1.67 13.83
C THR A 91 3.35 0.99 12.50
N TRP A 92 3.00 -0.28 12.34
CA TRP A 92 3.22 -1.01 11.09
C TRP A 92 2.39 -0.44 9.94
N VAL A 93 1.10 -0.11 10.17
CA VAL A 93 0.26 0.57 9.17
C VAL A 93 0.86 1.92 8.78
N GLN A 94 1.38 2.72 9.73
CA GLN A 94 2.07 3.96 9.42
C GLN A 94 3.26 3.74 8.48
N HIS A 95 4.08 2.71 8.73
CA HIS A 95 5.20 2.37 7.85
C HIS A 95 4.74 1.99 6.44
N ILE A 96 3.68 1.17 6.32
CA ILE A 96 3.10 0.81 5.01
C ILE A 96 2.68 2.06 4.25
N LEU A 97 1.97 2.97 4.90
CA LEU A 97 1.49 4.20 4.27
C LEU A 97 2.66 5.10 3.82
N LEU A 98 3.75 5.17 4.60
CA LEU A 98 4.96 5.90 4.21
C LEU A 98 5.64 5.27 2.99
N ILE A 99 5.77 3.95 2.96
CA ILE A 99 6.32 3.21 1.81
C ILE A 99 5.43 3.44 0.58
N GLY A 100 4.11 3.36 0.72
CA GLY A 100 3.15 3.59 -0.36
C GLY A 100 3.27 5.01 -0.94
N ARG A 101 3.40 6.02 -0.08
CA ARG A 101 3.64 7.40 -0.52
C ARG A 101 4.97 7.58 -1.24
N ALA A 102 6.02 6.93 -0.76
CA ALA A 102 7.32 6.93 -1.43
C ALA A 102 7.22 6.28 -2.81
N PHE A 103 6.50 5.16 -2.92
CA PHE A 103 6.27 4.46 -4.18
C PHE A 103 5.50 5.33 -5.19
N GLU A 104 4.40 5.95 -4.77
CA GLU A 104 3.63 6.89 -5.59
C GLU A 104 4.52 8.05 -6.09
N SER A 105 5.35 8.61 -5.22
CA SER A 105 6.27 9.68 -5.58
C SER A 105 7.32 9.21 -6.61
N SER A 106 7.88 8.02 -6.43
CA SER A 106 8.84 7.42 -7.38
C SER A 106 8.21 7.15 -8.75
N LEU A 107 6.96 6.67 -8.80
CA LEU A 107 6.20 6.53 -10.05
C LEU A 107 6.00 7.90 -10.72
N HIS A 108 5.59 8.92 -9.97
CA HIS A 108 5.37 10.25 -10.52
C HIS A 108 6.65 10.91 -11.04
N ASN A 109 7.79 10.62 -10.42
CA ASN A 109 9.10 11.16 -10.80
C ASN A 109 9.78 10.36 -11.93
N GLY A 110 9.16 9.28 -12.40
CA GLY A 110 9.72 8.41 -13.43
C GLY A 110 10.91 7.56 -12.97
N GLU A 111 11.10 7.41 -11.66
CA GLU A 111 12.18 6.56 -11.09
C GLU A 111 11.97 5.07 -11.37
N LEU A 112 10.74 4.72 -11.76
CA LEU A 112 10.29 3.39 -12.12
C LEU A 112 9.84 3.31 -13.60
N ASP A 113 10.23 4.27 -14.45
CA ASP A 113 9.86 4.27 -15.88
C ASP A 113 10.46 3.10 -16.69
N ASP A 114 11.43 2.38 -16.11
CA ASP A 114 11.98 1.14 -16.65
C ASP A 114 11.08 -0.09 -16.39
N LEU A 115 9.88 0.10 -15.79
CA LEU A 115 8.82 -0.91 -15.60
C LEU A 115 8.13 -1.32 -16.92
#